data_AF-A0A9J5YGC4-F1
#
_entry.id   AF-A0A9J5YGC4-F1
#
_cell.length_a   1.000
_cell.length_b   1.000
_cell.length_c   1.000
_cell.angle_alpha   90.00
_cell.angle_beta   90.00
_cell.angle_gamma   90.00
#
_symmetry.space_group_name_H-M   'P 1'
#
loop_
_entity.id
_entity.type
_entity.pdbx_description
1 polymer ?
#
loop_
_entity_poly.entity_id
_entity_poly.type
_entity_poly.pdbx_seq_one_letter_code
_entity_poly.pdbx_strand_id
1 'polypeptide(L)'
;MPRNKKSLIQEKTQELRTLCEVEMVFINYSPYSDEPKVFPNHGGKIKTFQNFKELAMSEISKNMVTRDEFTEERIKKLEKNLLKIKKENRVKEITNEMHEVLNGKTIS
;
A
#
# COMPACT_ATOMS: atom_id res chain seq x y z
N MET A 1 -11.62 5.46 -23.09
CA MET A 1 -12.66 4.63 -22.45
C MET A 1 -12.21 4.29 -21.03
N PRO A 2 -13.01 4.54 -19.98
CA PRO A 2 -12.65 4.16 -18.62
C PRO A 2 -12.51 2.64 -18.54
N ARG A 3 -11.37 2.15 -18.04
CA ARG A 3 -11.14 0.71 -17.83
C ARG A 3 -12.05 0.21 -16.70
N ASN A 4 -12.66 -0.96 -16.91
CA ASN A 4 -13.42 -1.64 -15.87
C ASN A 4 -12.47 -1.98 -14.70
N LYS A 5 -12.83 -1.61 -13.46
CA LYS A 5 -12.02 -1.85 -12.27
C LYS A 5 -11.65 -3.33 -12.08
N LYS A 6 -12.55 -4.25 -12.47
CA LYS A 6 -12.30 -5.70 -12.39
C LYS A 6 -11.22 -6.16 -13.36
N SER A 7 -11.24 -5.67 -14.61
CA SER A 7 -10.22 -6.03 -15.60
C SER A 7 -8.86 -5.45 -15.23
N LEU A 8 -8.83 -4.25 -14.66
CA LEU A 8 -7.58 -3.63 -14.18
C LEU A 8 -6.93 -4.43 -13.03
N ILE A 9 -7.70 -4.92 -12.06
CA ILE A 9 -7.14 -5.72 -10.95
C ILE A 9 -6.59 -7.06 -11.45
N GLN A 10 -7.26 -7.70 -12.41
CA GLN A 10 -6.77 -8.93 -13.04
C GLN A 10 -5.46 -8.70 -13.80
N GLU A 11 -5.39 -7.63 -14.61
CA GLU A 11 -4.17 -7.20 -15.31
C GLU A 11 -3.03 -6.97 -14.32
N LYS A 12 -3.27 -6.21 -13.24
CA LYS A 12 -2.27 -5.94 -12.20
C LYS A 12 -1.85 -7.19 -11.42
N THR A 13 -2.80 -8.09 -11.16
CA THR A 13 -2.50 -9.40 -10.56
C THR A 13 -1.55 -10.18 -11.44
N GLN A 14 -1.81 -10.24 -12.76
CA GLN A 14 -0.94 -10.94 -13.69
C GLN A 14 0.45 -10.29 -13.80
N GLU A 15 0.52 -8.96 -13.88
CA GLU A 15 1.78 -8.22 -13.90
C GLU A 15 2.62 -8.53 -12.66
N LEU A 16 2.05 -8.43 -11.45
CA LEU A 16 2.77 -8.72 -10.20
C LEU A 16 3.24 -10.17 -10.12
N ARG A 17 2.38 -11.09 -10.55
CA ARG A 17 2.69 -12.52 -10.59
C ARG A 17 3.89 -12.80 -11.49
N THR A 18 3.94 -12.17 -12.67
CA THR A 18 5.05 -12.30 -13.63
C THR A 18 6.32 -11.58 -13.16
N LEU A 19 6.21 -10.34 -12.70
CA LEU A 19 7.37 -9.51 -12.36
C LEU A 19 8.05 -9.91 -11.05
N CYS A 20 7.28 -10.43 -10.10
CA CYS A 20 7.80 -10.81 -8.79
C CYS A 20 8.01 -12.32 -8.65
N GLU A 21 7.66 -13.12 -9.67
CA GLU A 21 7.74 -14.58 -9.64
C GLU A 21 7.03 -15.23 -8.43
N VAL A 22 5.91 -14.64 -8.01
CA VAL A 22 5.12 -15.10 -6.86
C VAL A 22 3.85 -15.82 -7.30
N GLU A 23 3.39 -16.80 -6.54
CA GLU A 23 2.03 -17.30 -6.68
C GLU A 23 1.03 -16.29 -6.11
N MET A 24 0.11 -15.80 -6.95
CA MET A 24 -0.91 -14.83 -6.55
C MET A 24 -2.28 -15.24 -7.07
N VAL A 25 -3.29 -15.06 -6.22
CA VAL A 25 -4.70 -15.32 -6.52
C VAL A 25 -5.53 -14.09 -6.15
N PHE A 26 -6.46 -13.72 -7.03
CA PHE A 26 -7.45 -12.69 -6.79
C PHE A 26 -8.86 -13.30 -6.73
N ILE A 27 -9.62 -12.98 -5.69
CA ILE A 27 -10.98 -13.47 -5.46
C ILE A 27 -11.93 -12.27 -5.46
N ASN A 28 -12.90 -12.28 -6.38
CA ASN A 28 -13.92 -11.25 -6.49
C ASN A 28 -15.30 -11.80 -6.15
N TYR A 29 -15.81 -11.41 -4.99
CA TYR A 29 -17.22 -11.58 -4.65
C TYR A 29 -18.07 -10.54 -5.36
N SER A 30 -19.28 -10.92 -5.76
CA SER A 30 -20.23 -10.03 -6.44
C SER A 30 -21.59 -10.18 -5.75
N PRO A 31 -22.31 -9.10 -5.46
CA PRO A 31 -23.64 -9.20 -4.84
C PRO A 31 -24.69 -9.84 -5.77
N TYR A 32 -24.35 -10.03 -7.04
CA TYR A 32 -25.20 -10.61 -8.08
C TYR A 32 -24.84 -12.06 -8.45
N SER A 33 -23.98 -12.72 -7.68
CA SER A 33 -23.55 -14.09 -7.96
C SER A 33 -23.15 -14.79 -6.67
N ASP A 34 -23.64 -16.02 -6.49
CA ASP A 34 -23.36 -16.84 -5.30
C ASP A 34 -21.93 -17.39 -5.31
N GLU A 35 -21.28 -17.46 -6.47
CA GLU A 35 -19.93 -17.96 -6.61
C GLU A 35 -18.90 -16.81 -6.80
N PRO A 36 -17.78 -16.82 -6.05
CA PRO A 36 -16.72 -15.85 -6.27
C PRO A 36 -15.99 -16.11 -7.59
N LYS A 37 -15.66 -15.04 -8.30
CA LYS A 37 -14.78 -15.11 -9.47
C LYS A 37 -13.33 -15.15 -9.02
N VAL A 38 -12.60 -16.21 -9.37
CA VAL A 38 -11.19 -16.41 -9.00
C VAL A 38 -10.29 -16.23 -10.22
N PHE A 39 -9.21 -15.47 -10.06
CA PHE A 39 -8.20 -15.26 -11.10
C PHE A 39 -6.79 -15.64 -10.59
N PRO A 40 -5.96 -16.33 -11.39
CA PRO A 40 -6.26 -16.89 -12.71
C PRO A 40 -7.11 -18.17 -12.67
N ASN A 41 -7.77 -18.50 -13.79
CA ASN A 41 -8.79 -19.56 -13.85
C ASN A 41 -8.24 -21.01 -13.95
N HIS A 42 -6.93 -21.24 -13.89
CA HIS A 42 -6.31 -22.54 -14.22
C HIS A 42 -6.14 -23.51 -13.02
N GLY A 43 -6.07 -24.81 -13.29
CA GLY A 43 -6.04 -25.92 -12.31
C GLY A 43 -4.94 -25.90 -11.23
N GLY A 44 -3.94 -25.00 -11.33
CA GLY A 44 -2.96 -24.73 -10.27
C GLY A 44 -3.56 -24.09 -9.00
N LYS A 45 -4.84 -23.69 -9.03
CA LYS A 45 -5.63 -23.21 -7.89
C LYS A 45 -5.54 -24.12 -6.66
N ILE A 46 -5.42 -25.43 -6.84
CA ILE A 46 -5.49 -26.37 -5.73
C ILE A 46 -4.29 -26.17 -4.78
N LYS A 47 -3.07 -26.01 -5.30
CA LYS A 47 -1.86 -25.96 -4.48
C LYS A 47 -1.74 -24.66 -3.67
N THR A 48 -1.92 -23.49 -4.29
CA THR A 48 -1.80 -22.21 -3.56
C THR A 48 -2.85 -22.09 -2.46
N PHE A 49 -4.10 -22.51 -2.73
CA PHE A 49 -5.16 -22.50 -1.71
C PHE A 49 -4.95 -23.58 -0.64
N GLN A 50 -4.47 -24.77 -1.00
CA GLN A 50 -4.13 -25.81 -0.03
C GLN A 50 -3.02 -25.33 0.91
N ASN A 51 -1.91 -24.85 0.34
CA ASN A 51 -0.81 -24.28 1.10
C ASN A 51 -1.30 -23.15 2.02
N PHE A 52 -2.14 -22.24 1.51
CA PHE A 52 -2.70 -21.16 2.32
C PHE A 52 -3.58 -21.67 3.48
N LYS A 53 -4.36 -22.73 3.28
CA LYS A 53 -5.16 -23.36 4.34
C LYS A 53 -4.32 -24.12 5.37
N GLU A 54 -3.14 -24.57 4.99
CA GLU A 54 -2.20 -25.28 5.87
C GLU A 54 -1.39 -24.33 6.76
N LEU A 55 -1.33 -23.03 6.43
CA LEU A 55 -0.68 -22.01 7.26
C LEU A 55 -1.40 -21.83 8.61
N ALA A 56 -0.63 -21.60 9.67
CA ALA A 56 -1.20 -21.26 10.96
C ALA A 56 -1.89 -19.89 10.91
N MET A 57 -2.95 -19.70 11.71
CA MET A 57 -3.69 -18.43 11.76
C MET A 57 -2.81 -17.21 12.04
N SER A 58 -1.75 -17.37 12.84
CA SER A 58 -0.78 -16.32 13.14
C SER A 58 0.08 -15.94 11.92
N GLU A 59 0.36 -16.89 11.03
CA GLU A 59 1.10 -16.64 9.79
C GLU A 59 0.23 -15.93 8.77
N ILE A 60 -1.04 -16.32 8.68
CA ILE A 60 -2.03 -15.69 7.80
C ILE A 60 -2.30 -14.25 8.22
N SER A 61 -2.58 -14.01 9.50
CA SER A 61 -3.01 -12.69 9.97
C SER A 61 -1.89 -11.65 9.96
N LYS A 62 -0.62 -12.07 9.99
CA LYS A 62 0.55 -11.18 10.04
C LYS A 62 0.58 -10.12 8.94
N ASN A 63 0.16 -10.47 7.73
CA ASN A 63 0.20 -9.60 6.55
C ASN A 63 -1.20 -9.38 5.93
N MET A 64 -2.26 -9.87 6.57
CA MET A 64 -3.61 -9.65 6.09
C MET A 64 -4.02 -8.21 6.42
N VAL A 65 -4.45 -7.47 5.40
CA VAL A 65 -4.85 -6.07 5.55
C VAL A 65 -6.04 -5.77 4.66
N THR A 66 -6.99 -5.02 5.18
CA THR A 66 -8.11 -4.47 4.43
C THR A 66 -7.71 -3.17 3.73
N ARG A 67 -8.52 -2.73 2.77
CA ARG A 67 -8.27 -1.46 2.08
C ARG A 67 -8.30 -0.27 3.05
N ASP A 68 -9.20 -0.31 4.03
CA ASP A 68 -9.42 0.81 4.93
C ASP A 68 -8.27 0.88 5.95
N GLU A 69 -7.86 -0.26 6.53
CA GLU A 69 -6.64 -0.35 7.36
C GLU A 69 -5.39 0.14 6.62
N PHE A 70 -5.17 -0.31 5.39
CA PHE A 70 -4.04 0.14 4.58
C PHE A 70 -4.07 1.65 4.31
N THR A 71 -5.27 2.21 4.13
CA THR A 71 -5.46 3.64 3.91
C THR A 71 -5.11 4.43 5.17
N GLU A 72 -5.58 3.98 6.34
CA GLU A 72 -5.25 4.59 7.63
C GLU A 72 -3.74 4.54 7.94
N GLU A 73 -3.10 3.39 7.71
CA GLU A 73 -1.64 3.26 7.85
C GLU A 73 -0.89 4.25 6.97
N ARG A 74 -1.35 4.43 5.72
CA ARG A 74 -0.74 5.36 4.78
C ARG A 74 -0.93 6.82 5.20
N ILE A 75 -2.10 7.18 5.75
CA ILE A 75 -2.35 8.50 6.34
C ILE A 75 -1.37 8.74 7.49
N LYS A 76 -1.29 7.82 8.47
CA LYS A 76 -0.38 7.92 9.62
C LYS A 76 1.08 8.10 9.18
N LYS A 77 1.50 7.36 8.14
CA LYS A 77 2.86 7.48 7.58
C LYS A 77 3.10 8.86 6.95
N LEU A 78 2.13 9.39 6.22
CA LEU A 78 2.22 10.73 5.62
C LEU A 78 2.25 11.83 6.70
N GLU A 79 1.44 11.72 7.74
CA GLU A 79 1.45 12.65 8.88
C GLU A 79 2.80 12.66 9.60
N LYS A 80 3.39 11.48 9.85
CA LYS A 80 4.73 11.34 10.42
C LYS A 80 5.79 12.03 9.55
N ASN A 81 5.72 11.81 8.23
CA ASN A 81 6.65 12.44 7.29
C ASN A 81 6.47 13.96 7.25
N LEU A 82 5.23 14.45 7.27
CA LEU A 82 4.93 15.87 7.33
C LEU A 82 5.51 16.51 8.58
N LEU A 83 5.37 15.86 9.74
CA LEU A 83 5.96 16.34 10.99
C LEU A 83 7.49 16.42 10.91
N LYS A 84 8.14 15.41 10.30
CA LYS A 84 9.59 15.42 10.09
C LYS A 84 10.02 16.61 9.23
N ILE A 85 9.36 16.81 8.08
CA ILE A 85 9.67 17.92 7.17
C ILE A 85 9.44 19.28 7.86
N LYS A 86 8.36 19.44 8.63
CA LYS A 86 8.12 20.68 9.39
C LYS A 86 9.24 20.98 10.39
N LYS A 87 9.75 19.97 11.10
CA LYS A 87 10.88 20.13 12.03
C LYS A 87 12.16 20.52 11.28
N GLU A 88 12.45 19.85 10.17
CA GLU A 88 13.62 20.16 9.33
C GLU A 88 13.55 21.57 8.76
N ASN A 89 12.37 22.00 8.29
CA ASN A 89 12.15 23.36 7.80
C ASN A 89 12.34 24.39 8.92
N ARG A 90 11.83 24.12 10.13
CA ARG A 90 11.99 25.03 11.27
C ARG A 90 13.47 25.24 11.63
N VAL A 91 14.28 24.19 11.60
CA VAL A 91 15.73 24.31 11.82
C VAL A 91 16.37 25.17 10.74
N LYS A 92 16.01 24.98 9.46
CA LYS A 92 16.52 25.78 8.35
C LYS A 92 16.12 27.25 8.45
N GLU A 93 14.87 27.53 8.81
CA GLU A 93 14.37 28.90 9.04
C GLU A 93 15.20 29.62 10.09
N ILE A 94 15.37 29.01 11.27
CA ILE A 94 16.15 29.60 12.37
C ILE A 94 17.61 29.78 11.96
N THR A 95 18.20 28.80 11.27
CA THR A 95 19.59 28.88 10.80
C THR A 95 19.76 30.04 9.81
N ASN A 96 18.84 30.20 8.87
CA ASN A 96 18.85 31.32 7.93
C ASN A 96 18.68 32.66 8.66
N GLU A 97 17.74 32.77 9.60
CA GLU A 97 17.57 33.97 10.43
C GLU A 97 18.85 34.32 11.19
N MET A 98 19.54 33.34 11.78
CA MET A 98 20.83 33.55 12.45
C MET A 98 21.90 34.09 11.49
N HIS A 99 22.01 33.53 10.28
CA HIS A 99 22.94 34.04 9.27
C HIS A 99 22.63 35.47 8.86
N GLU A 100 21.35 35.81 8.68
CA GLU A 100 20.93 37.18 8.36
C GLU A 100 21.29 38.17 9.47
N VAL A 101 21.08 37.79 10.74
CA VAL A 101 21.47 38.61 11.90
C VAL A 101 22.98 38.82 11.96
N LEU A 102 23.78 37.77 11.74
CA LEU A 102 25.24 37.87 11.67
C LEU A 102 25.71 38.78 10.53
N ASN A 103 24.95 38.85 9.43
CA ASN A 103 25.21 39.74 8.30
C ASN A 103 24.71 41.19 8.53
N GLY A 104 24.28 41.53 9.75
CA GLY A 104 23.92 42.89 10.14
C GLY A 104 22.44 43.23 9.99
N LYS A 105 21.57 42.24 9.75
CA LYS A 105 20.11 42.46 9.80
C LYS A 105 19.65 42.66 11.24
N THR A 106 19.03 43.80 11.53
CA THR A 106 18.44 44.06 12.84
C THR A 106 17.17 43.22 13.03
N ILE A 107 17.05 42.56 14.18
CA ILE A 107 15.84 41.84 14.56
C ILE A 107 14.80 42.90 14.97
N SER A 108 13.68 43.00 14.25
CA SER A 108 12.50 43.80 14.63
C SER A 108 11.43 42.91 15.23
#